data_AF-A0A4Q3TDS0-F1
#
_entry.id   AF-A0A4Q3TDS0-F1
#
_cell.length_a   1.000
_cell.length_b   1.000
_cell.length_c   1.000
_cell.angle_alpha   90.00
_cell.angle_beta   90.00
_cell.angle_gamma   90.00
#
_symmetry.space_group_name_H-M   'P 1'
#
loop_
_entity.id
_entity.type
_entity.pdbx_description
1 polymer ?
#
loop_
_entity_poly.entity_id
_entity_poly.type
_entity_poly.pdbx_seq_one_letter_code
_entity_poly.pdbx_strand_id
1 'polypeptide(L)'
;MPDKHLSTQFDSELNAVSSRVMELGGLVESQIRQAIYALSQFSGEAADQVAEIELRVNAMEMEIDRDLSSIIARRQPTARDLRLLIAISKTTANLERVGDEASKIARMVKSIIQS
;
A
#
# COMPACT_ATOMS: atom_id res chain seq x y z
N MET A 1 -15.44 31.10 15.77
CA MET A 1 -15.24 30.40 14.48
C MET A 1 -14.45 29.10 14.70
N PRO A 2 -15.06 28.05 15.28
CA PRO A 2 -14.38 26.78 15.53
C PRO A 2 -14.36 25.86 14.30
N ASP A 3 -15.40 25.91 13.46
CA ASP A 3 -15.65 24.91 12.41
C ASP A 3 -14.67 24.98 11.24
N LYS A 4 -14.15 26.17 10.91
CA LYS A 4 -13.23 26.35 9.79
C LYS A 4 -11.89 25.65 10.02
N HIS A 5 -11.34 25.72 11.23
CA HIS A 5 -10.06 25.07 11.57
C HIS A 5 -10.18 23.55 11.65
N LEU A 6 -11.32 23.04 12.13
CA LEU A 6 -11.58 21.59 12.22
C LEU A 6 -11.70 20.95 10.83
N SER A 7 -12.40 21.60 9.89
CA SER A 7 -12.49 21.15 8.49
C SER A 7 -11.11 21.12 7.82
N THR A 8 -10.32 22.19 7.94
CA THR A 8 -9.00 22.26 7.30
C THR A 8 -8.03 21.20 7.83
N GLN A 9 -8.09 20.87 9.13
CA GLN A 9 -7.24 19.84 9.70
C GLN A 9 -7.64 18.44 9.23
N PHE A 10 -8.95 18.16 9.14
CA PHE A 10 -9.45 16.89 8.59
C PHE A 10 -9.09 16.72 7.11
N ASP A 11 -9.23 17.78 6.31
CA ASP A 11 -8.83 17.77 4.90
C ASP A 11 -7.31 17.51 4.75
N SER A 12 -6.49 18.06 5.64
CA SER A 12 -5.06 17.79 5.67
C SER A 12 -4.74 16.34 6.02
N GLU A 13 -5.43 15.75 7.01
CA GLU A 13 -5.27 14.35 7.39
C GLU A 13 -5.67 13.42 6.22
N LEU A 14 -6.76 13.74 5.53
CA LEU A 14 -7.23 12.99 4.36
C LEU A 14 -6.26 13.06 3.17
N ASN A 15 -5.70 14.25 2.91
CA ASN A 15 -4.69 14.44 1.86
C ASN A 15 -3.39 13.68 2.18
N ALA A 16 -2.98 13.66 3.45
CA ALA A 16 -1.80 12.91 3.88
C ALA A 16 -1.99 11.40 3.64
N VAL A 17 -3.11 10.83 4.07
CA VAL A 17 -3.40 9.40 3.83
C VAL A 17 -3.48 9.08 2.34
N SER A 18 -4.16 9.94 1.55
CA SER A 18 -4.25 9.75 0.11
C SER A 18 -2.87 9.74 -0.57
N SER A 19 -1.96 10.59 -0.10
CA SER A 19 -0.58 10.64 -0.61
C SER A 19 0.19 9.35 -0.28
N ARG A 20 0.06 8.80 0.94
CA ARG A 20 0.68 7.51 1.29
C ARG A 20 0.14 6.36 0.46
N VAL A 21 -1.16 6.35 0.15
CA VAL A 21 -1.77 5.31 -0.71
C VAL A 21 -1.21 5.39 -2.14
N MET A 22 -0.95 6.60 -2.65
CA MET A 22 -0.27 6.75 -3.95
C MET A 22 1.18 6.26 -3.90
N GLU A 23 1.89 6.50 -2.79
CA GLU A 23 3.24 5.97 -2.57
C GLU A 23 3.23 4.43 -2.53
N LEU A 24 2.29 3.82 -1.80
CA LEU A 24 2.08 2.38 -1.77
C LEU A 24 1.84 1.82 -3.16
N GLY A 25 0.98 2.49 -3.94
CA GLY A 25 0.73 2.13 -5.34
C GLY A 25 2.00 2.12 -6.19
N GLY A 26 2.86 3.12 -6.03
CA GLY A 26 4.16 3.17 -6.72
C GLY A 26 5.12 2.05 -6.30
N LEU A 27 5.13 1.68 -5.02
CA LEU A 27 5.91 0.54 -4.52
C LEU A 27 5.42 -0.78 -5.12
N VAL A 28 4.11 -1.03 -5.09
CA VAL A 28 3.49 -2.23 -5.67
C VAL A 28 3.75 -2.32 -7.17
N GLU A 29 3.65 -1.20 -7.89
CA GLU A 29 3.97 -1.15 -9.32
C GLU A 29 5.46 -1.48 -9.58
N SER A 30 6.37 -0.94 -8.76
CA SER A 30 7.80 -1.29 -8.81
C SER A 30 8.04 -2.77 -8.53
N GLN A 31 7.33 -3.34 -7.57
CA GLN A 31 7.43 -4.74 -7.20
C GLN A 31 7.00 -5.66 -8.34
N ILE A 32 5.87 -5.35 -9.00
CA ILE A 32 5.38 -6.09 -10.17
C ILE A 32 6.42 -6.04 -11.30
N ARG A 33 6.98 -4.86 -11.60
CA ARG A 33 8.02 -4.72 -12.62
C ARG A 33 9.21 -5.62 -12.33
N GLN A 34 9.69 -5.65 -11.08
CA GLN A 34 10.82 -6.48 -10.70
C GLN A 34 10.49 -7.97 -10.74
N ALA A 35 9.28 -8.38 -10.35
CA ALA A 35 8.85 -9.76 -10.45
C ALA A 35 8.80 -10.25 -11.92
N ILE A 36 8.29 -9.40 -12.83
CA ILE A 36 8.28 -9.69 -14.27
C ILE A 36 9.71 -9.77 -14.82
N TYR A 37 10.59 -8.86 -14.41
CA TYR A 37 11.99 -8.88 -14.82
C TYR A 37 12.71 -10.14 -14.33
N ALA A 38 12.53 -10.50 -13.05
CA ALA A 38 13.07 -11.72 -12.46
C ALA A 38 12.65 -12.96 -13.25
N LEU A 39 11.37 -13.06 -13.61
CA LEU A 39 10.84 -14.17 -14.40
C LEU A 39 11.39 -14.19 -15.83
N SER A 40 11.44 -13.04 -16.49
CA SER A 40 11.86 -12.95 -17.89
C SER A 40 13.36 -13.23 -18.08
N GLN A 41 14.16 -12.88 -17.08
CA GLN A 41 15.63 -13.00 -17.14
C GLN A 41 16.18 -14.14 -16.27
N PHE A 42 15.30 -14.89 -15.59
CA PHE A 42 15.70 -15.86 -14.56
C PHE A 42 16.69 -15.26 -13.55
N SER A 43 16.44 -14.01 -13.15
CA SER A 43 17.31 -13.28 -12.23
C SER A 43 16.91 -13.54 -10.77
N GLY A 44 17.75 -14.27 -10.04
CA GLY A 44 17.59 -14.50 -8.60
C GLY A 44 17.71 -13.21 -7.79
N GLU A 45 18.63 -12.32 -8.19
CA GLU A 45 18.83 -11.01 -7.54
C GLU A 45 17.57 -10.14 -7.64
N ALA A 46 16.95 -10.08 -8.82
CA ALA A 46 15.69 -9.34 -8.97
C ALA A 46 14.56 -9.96 -8.13
N ALA A 47 14.54 -11.28 -7.98
CA ALA A 47 13.61 -11.96 -7.08
C ALA A 47 13.87 -11.66 -5.59
N ASP A 48 15.13 -11.44 -5.19
CA ASP A 48 15.48 -10.94 -3.85
C ASP A 48 14.95 -9.51 -3.63
N GLN A 49 15.14 -8.62 -4.61
CA GLN A 49 14.62 -7.25 -4.54
C GLN A 49 13.09 -7.19 -4.39
N VAL A 50 12.35 -8.11 -5.05
CA VAL A 50 10.89 -8.21 -4.87
C VAL A 50 10.52 -8.50 -3.41
N ALA A 51 11.29 -9.36 -2.72
CA ALA A 51 11.06 -9.68 -1.31
C ALA A 51 11.37 -8.49 -0.39
N GLU A 52 12.36 -7.67 -0.73
CA GLU A 52 12.65 -6.43 0.01
C GLU A 52 11.54 -5.38 -0.16
N ILE A 53 11.00 -5.24 -1.38
CA ILE A 53 9.87 -4.33 -1.64
C ILE A 53 8.61 -4.80 -0.90
N GLU A 54 8.36 -6.11 -0.87
CA GLU A 54 7.22 -6.72 -0.15
C GLU A 54 7.18 -6.29 1.33
N LEU A 55 8.33 -6.31 2.02
CA LEU A 55 8.42 -5.88 3.41
C LEU A 55 8.00 -4.42 3.58
N ARG A 56 8.32 -3.56 2.60
CA ARG A 56 7.96 -2.13 2.62
C ARG A 56 6.48 -1.92 2.32
N VAL A 57 5.91 -2.69 1.38
CA VAL A 57 4.47 -2.68 1.06
C VAL A 57 3.66 -3.04 2.32
N ASN A 58 4.02 -4.12 3.00
CA ASN A 58 3.35 -4.56 4.23
C ASN A 58 3.49 -3.56 5.39
N ALA A 59 4.67 -2.97 5.56
CA ALA A 59 4.85 -1.92 6.57
C ALA A 59 3.97 -0.70 6.30
N MET A 60 3.89 -0.26 5.05
CA MET A 60 3.12 0.92 4.64
C MET A 60 1.60 0.67 4.72
N GLU A 61 1.13 -0.54 4.40
CA GLU A 61 -0.25 -0.95 4.61
C GLU A 61 -0.66 -0.80 6.08
N MET A 62 0.13 -1.36 7.00
CA MET A 62 -0.14 -1.24 8.44
C MET A 62 -0.12 0.21 8.93
N GLU A 63 0.76 1.05 8.39
CA GLU A 63 0.81 2.48 8.73
C GLU A 63 -0.44 3.22 8.25
N ILE A 64 -0.87 2.98 7.01
CA ILE A 64 -2.09 3.58 6.45
C ILE A 64 -3.31 3.16 7.27
N ASP A 65 -3.43 1.88 7.62
CA ASP A 65 -4.58 1.37 8.37
C ASP A 65 -4.63 1.94 9.81
N ARG A 66 -3.47 2.17 10.44
CA ARG A 66 -3.38 2.88 11.72
C ARG A 66 -3.81 4.35 11.60
N ASP A 67 -3.37 5.04 10.56
CA ASP A 67 -3.74 6.44 10.31
C ASP A 67 -5.25 6.57 10.09
N LEU A 68 -5.84 5.70 9.26
CA LEU A 68 -7.28 5.64 9.02
C LEU A 68 -8.06 5.40 10.31
N SER A 69 -7.64 4.42 11.11
CA SER A 69 -8.27 4.10 12.39
C SER A 69 -8.20 5.28 13.37
N SER A 70 -7.06 5.97 13.43
CA SER A 70 -6.86 7.16 14.26
C SER A 70 -7.77 8.32 13.84
N ILE A 71 -7.89 8.58 12.53
CA ILE A 71 -8.78 9.61 11.99
C ILE A 71 -10.24 9.31 12.35
N ILE A 72 -10.70 8.08 12.11
CA ILE A 72 -12.08 7.67 12.40
C ILE A 72 -12.38 7.85 13.90
N ALA A 73 -11.50 7.35 14.77
CA ALA A 73 -11.68 7.39 16.22
C ALA A 73 -11.70 8.83 16.78
N ARG A 74 -10.82 9.70 16.28
CA ARG A 74 -10.67 11.08 16.78
C ARG A 74 -11.73 12.04 16.24
N ARG A 75 -12.18 11.83 15.00
CA ARG A 75 -13.00 12.83 14.27
C ARG A 75 -14.48 12.47 14.19
N GLN A 76 -14.85 11.20 14.38
CA GLN A 76 -16.22 10.71 14.18
C GLN A 76 -16.85 11.26 12.89
N PRO A 77 -16.20 11.01 11.73
CA PRO A 77 -16.52 11.67 10.47
C PRO A 77 -17.97 11.44 10.04
N THR A 78 -18.50 12.38 9.27
CA THR A 78 -19.84 12.24 8.70
C THR A 78 -19.92 11.04 7.75
N ALA A 79 -21.13 10.58 7.45
CA ALA A 79 -21.31 9.39 6.61
C ALA A 79 -20.61 9.46 5.24
N ARG A 80 -20.47 10.66 4.65
CA ARG A 80 -19.75 10.85 3.39
C ARG A 80 -18.26 10.59 3.57
N ASP A 81 -17.66 11.19 4.58
CA ASP A 81 -16.22 11.13 4.84
C ASP A 81 -15.81 9.74 5.34
N LEU A 82 -16.64 9.12 6.18
CA LEU A 82 -16.44 7.75 6.62
C LEU A 82 -16.43 6.76 5.44
N ARG A 83 -17.34 6.92 4.46
CA ARG A 83 -17.33 6.08 3.25
C ARG A 83 -16.03 6.23 2.46
N LEU A 84 -15.48 7.44 2.38
CA LEU A 84 -14.21 7.68 1.71
C LEU A 84 -13.05 6.98 2.44
N LEU A 85 -12.95 7.12 3.76
CA LEU A 85 -11.92 6.45 4.56
C LEU A 85 -12.00 4.92 4.43
N ILE A 86 -13.22 4.35 4.43
CA ILE A 86 -13.43 2.91 4.20
C ILE A 86 -12.99 2.50 2.78
N ALA A 87 -13.28 3.32 1.77
CA ALA A 87 -12.85 3.04 0.41
C ALA A 87 -11.31 3.02 0.31
N ILE A 88 -10.63 3.94 1.00
CA ILE A 88 -9.18 3.98 1.06
C ILE A 88 -8.60 2.74 1.74
N SER A 89 -9.15 2.30 2.88
CA SER A 89 -8.71 1.06 3.54
C SER A 89 -8.83 -0.15 2.61
N LYS A 90 -9.98 -0.30 1.93
CA LYS A 90 -10.17 -1.39 0.96
C LYS A 90 -9.20 -1.34 -0.22
N THR A 91 -8.92 -0.15 -0.74
CA THR A 91 -7.93 0.02 -1.81
C THR A 91 -6.53 -0.35 -1.34
N THR A 92 -6.16 0.04 -0.12
CA THR A 92 -4.87 -0.29 0.49
C THR A 92 -4.68 -1.81 0.61
N ALA A 93 -5.70 -2.51 1.14
CA ALA A 93 -5.68 -3.98 1.21
C ALA A 93 -5.61 -4.64 -0.18
N ASN A 94 -6.28 -4.07 -1.19
CA ASN A 94 -6.16 -4.58 -2.56
C ASN A 94 -4.76 -4.37 -3.15
N LEU A 95 -4.09 -3.25 -2.84
CA LEU A 95 -2.72 -2.99 -3.29
C LEU A 95 -1.72 -3.96 -2.65
N GLU A 96 -1.85 -4.22 -1.34
CA GLU A 96 -1.04 -5.23 -0.65
C GLU A 96 -1.18 -6.60 -1.33
N ARG A 97 -2.41 -7.06 -1.56
CA ARG A 97 -2.66 -8.35 -2.24
C ARG A 97 -2.03 -8.43 -3.63
N VAL A 98 -1.94 -7.31 -4.35
CA VAL A 98 -1.26 -7.28 -5.66
C VAL A 98 0.26 -7.44 -5.49
N GLY A 99 0.85 -6.80 -4.48
CA GLY A 99 2.26 -7.01 -4.12
C GLY A 99 2.54 -8.47 -3.72
N ASP A 100 1.62 -9.05 -2.97
CA ASP A 100 1.66 -10.43 -2.49
C ASP A 100 1.68 -11.45 -3.66
N GLU A 101 0.91 -11.20 -4.73
CA GLU A 101 0.98 -11.96 -5.98
C GLU A 101 2.32 -11.76 -6.72
N ALA A 102 2.89 -10.55 -6.73
CA ALA A 102 4.22 -10.32 -7.29
C ALA A 102 5.32 -11.08 -6.52
N SER A 103 5.20 -11.14 -5.19
CA SER A 103 6.06 -11.93 -4.31
C SER A 103 5.98 -13.44 -4.60
N LYS A 104 4.78 -13.97 -4.91
CA LYS A 104 4.61 -15.36 -5.36
C LYS A 104 5.35 -15.64 -6.66
N ILE A 105 5.30 -14.73 -7.64
CA ILE A 105 6.05 -14.85 -8.90
C ILE A 105 7.55 -14.95 -8.61
N ALA A 106 8.10 -14.05 -7.79
CA ALA A 106 9.52 -14.06 -7.44
C ALA A 106 9.97 -15.36 -6.74
N ARG A 107 9.14 -15.89 -5.83
CA ARG A 107 9.40 -17.20 -5.19
C ARG A 107 9.40 -18.35 -6.19
N MET A 108 8.48 -18.33 -7.15
CA MET A 108 8.45 -19.32 -8.23
C MET A 108 9.72 -19.27 -9.09
N VAL A 109 10.20 -18.08 -9.44
CA VAL A 109 11.45 -17.90 -10.18
C VAL A 109 12.63 -18.54 -9.46
N LYS A 110 12.78 -18.28 -8.16
CA LYS A 110 13.84 -18.91 -7.35
C LYS A 110 13.75 -20.43 -7.34
N SER A 111 12.54 -20.97 -7.22
CA SER A 111 12.31 -22.42 -7.29
C SER A 111 12.74 -23.01 -8.63
N ILE A 112 12.46 -22.31 -9.74
CA ILE A 112 12.83 -22.76 -11.09
C ILE A 112 14.34 -22.73 -11.29
N ILE A 113 15.04 -21.70 -10.80
CA ILE A 113 16.51 -21.58 -10.92
C ILE A 113 17.24 -22.68 -10.15
N GLN A 114 16.66 -23.15 -9.04
CA GLN A 114 17.23 -24.18 -8.17
C GLN A 114 16.90 -25.62 -8.59
N SER A 115 15.99 -25.80 -9.56
CA SER A 115 15.58 -27.10 -10.10
C SER A 115 16.50 -27.55 -11.23
#